data_AF-A0A6G6WJA2-F1
#
_entry.id   AF-A0A6G6WJA2-F1
#
_cell.length_a   1.000
_cell.length_b   1.000
_cell.length_c   1.000
_cell.angle_alpha   90.00
_cell.angle_beta   90.00
_cell.angle_gamma   90.00
#
_symmetry.space_group_name_H-M   'P 1'
#
loop_
_entity.id
_entity.type
_entity.pdbx_description
1 polymer ?
#
loop_
_entity_poly.entity_id
_entity_poly.type
_entity_poly.pdbx_seq_one_letter_code
_entity_poly.pdbx_strand_id
1 'polypeptide(L)'
;MKLKDSLEAAVVDVTTDASTLAWQARRAGLAARRRRRVLAVVGGATVAVLSAGVAWGTLPGQGGQDRGATAHDTASSPATPEPTAELSGATGPLTGRGVVAALVAGVDEVTGGDGRFAAFGGSAGAEPMAEFLFTDDADPEGLVQLNLQPLEHEGSLDTGPVGRPPYRCESYMGQCQVTELADGATLRTYVDTVSGSGPGYRRNVAELIDRAAGLRLVLGAATTARTEDDVVRSAPPLTVEQLAQVVTRPWWSRTTLPQEYLDQGDELPTFRSLCAPDVLDTEAPCV
;
A
#
# COMPACT_ATOMS: atom_id res chain seq x y z
N MET A 1 -38.14 27.22 -16.89
CA MET A 1 -37.73 25.79 -16.94
C MET A 1 -38.21 25.16 -15.64
N LYS A 2 -38.97 24.05 -15.69
CA LYS A 2 -39.45 23.40 -14.46
C LYS A 2 -38.38 22.43 -13.98
N LEU A 3 -38.28 22.25 -12.65
CA LEU A 3 -37.30 21.36 -12.01
C LEU A 3 -37.31 19.93 -12.60
N LYS A 4 -38.49 19.46 -13.02
CA LYS A 4 -38.67 18.18 -13.70
C LYS A 4 -37.89 18.09 -15.02
N ASP A 5 -37.91 19.15 -15.83
CA ASP A 5 -37.22 19.19 -17.13
C ASP A 5 -35.70 19.18 -16.93
N SER A 6 -35.21 19.77 -15.82
CA SER A 6 -33.79 19.77 -15.45
C SER A 6 -33.31 18.41 -14.93
N LEU A 7 -34.18 17.66 -14.26
CA LEU A 7 -33.86 16.32 -13.76
C LEU A 7 -33.92 15.28 -14.89
N GLU A 8 -34.89 15.37 -15.79
CA GLU A 8 -34.95 14.48 -16.96
C GLU A 8 -33.74 14.71 -17.89
N ALA A 9 -33.34 15.96 -18.12
CA ALA A 9 -32.13 16.27 -18.89
C ALA A 9 -30.83 15.79 -18.22
N ALA A 10 -30.77 15.78 -16.89
CA ALA A 10 -29.59 15.33 -16.15
C ALA A 10 -29.42 13.80 -16.10
N VAL A 11 -30.47 13.03 -16.41
CA VAL A 11 -30.47 11.56 -16.29
C VAL A 11 -30.36 10.86 -17.66
N VAL A 12 -30.61 11.57 -18.76
CA VAL A 12 -30.56 11.02 -20.13
C VAL A 12 -29.18 10.44 -20.49
N ASP A 13 -28.09 10.99 -19.95
CA ASP A 13 -26.71 10.53 -20.21
C ASP A 13 -26.08 9.75 -19.05
N VAL A 14 -26.85 9.41 -18.01
CA VAL A 14 -26.35 8.60 -16.90
C VAL A 14 -26.41 7.13 -17.31
N THR A 15 -25.38 6.67 -18.00
CA THR A 15 -25.15 5.24 -18.17
C THR A 15 -24.67 4.68 -16.85
N THR A 16 -25.46 3.79 -16.23
CA THR A 16 -25.02 3.04 -15.06
C THR A 16 -23.84 2.16 -15.47
N ASP A 17 -22.64 2.53 -14.99
CA ASP A 17 -21.46 1.69 -15.07
C ASP A 17 -21.67 0.45 -14.20
N ALA A 18 -22.27 -0.58 -14.82
CA ALA A 18 -22.61 -1.83 -14.17
C ALA A 18 -21.36 -2.55 -13.62
N SER A 19 -20.20 -2.36 -14.25
CA SER A 19 -18.91 -2.86 -13.77
C SER A 19 -18.51 -2.22 -12.45
N THR A 20 -18.59 -0.89 -12.36
CA THR A 20 -18.27 -0.16 -11.13
C THR A 20 -19.24 -0.53 -9.99
N LEU A 21 -20.53 -0.65 -10.30
CA LEU A 21 -21.54 -1.11 -9.31
C LEU A 21 -21.29 -2.55 -8.84
N ALA A 22 -20.95 -3.47 -9.76
CA ALA A 22 -20.66 -4.86 -9.42
C ALA A 22 -19.40 -5.00 -8.56
N TRP A 23 -18.36 -4.22 -8.86
CA TRP A 23 -17.12 -4.20 -8.08
C TRP A 23 -17.37 -3.67 -6.66
N GLN A 24 -18.07 -2.54 -6.52
CA GLN A 24 -18.41 -1.97 -5.20
C GLN A 24 -19.29 -2.93 -4.37
N ALA A 25 -20.29 -3.55 -4.99
CA ALA A 25 -21.17 -4.52 -4.32
C ALA A 25 -20.39 -5.76 -3.84
N ARG A 26 -19.44 -6.26 -4.63
CA ARG A 26 -18.59 -7.40 -4.26
C ARG A 26 -17.67 -7.06 -3.09
N ARG A 27 -17.03 -5.88 -3.11
CA ARG A 27 -16.18 -5.40 -2.02
C ARG A 27 -16.98 -5.24 -0.71
N ALA A 28 -18.16 -4.64 -0.78
CA ALA A 28 -19.07 -4.53 0.36
C ALA A 28 -19.52 -5.91 0.91
N GLY A 29 -19.81 -6.85 0.01
CA GLY A 29 -20.20 -8.22 0.37
C GLY A 29 -19.08 -9.00 1.07
N LEU A 30 -17.84 -8.87 0.63
CA LEU A 30 -16.68 -9.49 1.28
C LEU A 30 -16.43 -8.90 2.68
N ALA A 31 -16.51 -7.57 2.82
CA ALA A 31 -16.40 -6.91 4.12
C ALA A 31 -17.50 -7.36 5.10
N ALA A 32 -18.75 -7.48 4.63
CA ALA A 32 -19.86 -7.97 5.43
C ALA A 32 -19.67 -9.43 5.89
N ARG A 33 -19.14 -10.31 5.02
CA ARG A 33 -18.84 -11.71 5.38
C ARG A 33 -17.73 -11.80 6.43
N ARG A 34 -16.67 -10.99 6.32
CA ARG A 34 -15.59 -10.93 7.32
C ARG A 34 -16.14 -10.53 8.70
N ARG A 35 -16.98 -9.49 8.76
CA ARG A 35 -17.65 -9.08 10.02
C ARG A 35 -18.50 -10.19 10.65
N ARG A 36 -19.22 -10.98 9.85
CA ARG A 36 -20.02 -12.11 10.35
C ARG A 36 -19.17 -13.26 10.89
N ARG A 37 -18.01 -13.55 10.29
CA ARG A 37 -17.10 -14.60 10.77
C ARG A 37 -16.48 -14.25 12.12
N VAL A 38 -16.12 -12.98 12.34
CA VAL A 38 -15.57 -12.51 13.63
C VAL A 38 -16.60 -12.64 14.76
N LEU A 39 -17.87 -12.35 14.50
CA LEU A 39 -18.94 -12.49 15.50
C LEU A 39 -19.26 -13.96 15.86
N ALA A 40 -19.05 -14.90 14.94
CA ALA A 40 -19.29 -16.32 15.19
C ALA A 40 -18.24 -16.94 16.14
N VAL A 41 -17.01 -16.40 16.18
CA VAL A 41 -15.92 -16.90 17.05
C VAL A 41 -16.12 -16.51 18.51
N VAL A 42 -16.85 -15.42 18.79
CA VAL A 42 -17.12 -14.95 20.16
C VAL A 42 -18.27 -15.73 20.84
N GLY A 43 -19.07 -16.49 20.08
CA GLY A 43 -20.22 -17.24 20.61
C GLY A 43 -19.95 -18.66 21.09
N GLY A 44 -18.72 -19.18 20.96
CA GLY A 44 -18.42 -20.61 21.16
C GLY A 44 -17.18 -20.86 22.02
N ALA A 45 -17.21 -20.46 23.28
CA ALA A 45 -16.19 -20.88 24.26
C ALA A 45 -16.80 -21.13 25.64
N THR A 46 -17.59 -22.21 25.74
CA THR A 46 -17.83 -22.91 27.00
C THR A 46 -17.50 -24.38 26.82
N VAL A 47 -16.81 -24.93 27.84
CA VAL A 47 -16.51 -26.34 28.16
C VAL A 47 -15.03 -26.75 28.03
N ALA A 48 -14.53 -27.18 29.20
CA ALA A 48 -13.20 -27.57 29.64
C ALA A 48 -12.57 -28.79 28.97
N VAL A 49 -11.22 -28.90 29.03
CA VAL A 49 -10.50 -30.16 29.36
C VAL A 49 -9.22 -29.86 30.14
N LEU A 50 -9.02 -30.66 31.19
CA LEU A 50 -7.87 -30.75 32.09
C LEU A 50 -6.71 -31.58 31.51
N SER A 51 -5.51 -31.31 32.03
CA SER A 51 -4.36 -32.23 32.24
C SER A 51 -3.58 -32.81 31.05
N ALA A 52 -2.26 -32.52 30.99
CA ALA A 52 -1.18 -33.46 31.32
C ALA A 52 0.19 -32.86 30.93
N GLY A 53 1.18 -32.98 31.80
CA GLY A 53 2.53 -32.46 31.61
C GLY A 53 3.38 -33.24 30.61
N VAL A 54 4.39 -32.58 30.03
CA VAL A 54 5.50 -33.24 29.33
C VAL A 54 6.82 -32.55 29.68
N ALA A 55 7.82 -33.40 29.83
CA ALA A 55 9.16 -33.25 30.35
C ALA A 55 10.03 -32.14 29.73
N TRP A 56 10.89 -31.58 30.60
CA TRP A 56 12.12 -30.90 30.22
C TRP A 56 13.14 -31.91 29.70
N GLY A 57 13.59 -31.72 28.45
CA GLY A 57 14.75 -32.43 27.89
C GLY A 57 15.85 -31.42 27.54
N THR A 58 16.98 -31.53 28.22
CA THR A 58 18.23 -30.82 27.92
C THR A 58 18.96 -31.50 26.76
N LEU A 59 19.53 -30.72 25.84
CA LEU A 59 20.52 -31.19 24.86
C LEU A 59 21.81 -30.37 25.01
N PRO A 60 22.97 -31.01 25.26
CA PRO A 60 24.28 -30.39 25.09
C PRO A 60 24.75 -30.50 23.62
N GLY A 61 25.49 -29.50 23.16
CA GLY A 61 25.85 -29.31 21.75
C GLY A 61 27.09 -30.04 21.25
N GLN A 62 27.45 -29.74 20.00
CA GLN A 62 28.74 -29.85 19.30
C GLN A 62 28.43 -29.37 17.87
N GLY A 63 29.15 -28.41 17.28
CA GLY A 63 30.56 -28.50 16.91
C GLY A 63 30.61 -28.71 15.40
N GLY A 64 31.09 -27.74 14.62
CA GLY A 64 31.10 -27.84 13.16
C GLY A 64 31.60 -26.57 12.50
N GLN A 65 32.91 -26.36 12.59
CA GLN A 65 33.68 -25.36 11.89
C GLN A 65 34.09 -25.98 10.55
N ASP A 66 33.64 -25.43 9.42
CA ASP A 66 34.27 -25.72 8.13
C ASP A 66 34.50 -24.45 7.32
N ARG A 67 35.76 -24.33 6.91
CA ARG A 67 36.35 -23.27 6.10
C ARG A 67 36.18 -23.63 4.62
N GLY A 68 36.01 -22.60 3.80
CA GLY A 68 36.69 -22.55 2.50
C GLY A 68 35.78 -22.56 1.28
N ALA A 69 35.53 -21.37 0.74
CA ALA A 69 35.53 -21.13 -0.70
C ALA A 69 35.71 -19.62 -0.94
N THR A 70 36.95 -19.21 -1.21
CA THR A 70 37.26 -17.92 -1.83
C THR A 70 36.86 -17.98 -3.30
N ALA A 71 35.70 -17.45 -3.64
CA ALA A 71 35.37 -17.07 -5.00
C ALA A 71 35.80 -15.61 -5.19
N HIS A 72 36.83 -15.38 -6.00
CA HIS A 72 37.12 -14.07 -6.56
C HIS A 72 36.11 -13.81 -7.67
N ASP A 73 35.00 -13.16 -7.31
CA ASP A 73 34.09 -12.61 -8.30
C ASP A 73 34.54 -11.19 -8.65
N THR A 74 34.68 -10.96 -9.95
CA THR A 74 35.14 -9.68 -10.49
C THR A 74 33.92 -8.76 -10.52
N ALA A 75 33.63 -8.13 -9.38
CA ALA A 75 32.56 -7.16 -9.26
C ALA A 75 32.84 -5.97 -10.18
N SER A 76 32.08 -5.86 -11.26
CA SER A 76 31.85 -4.59 -11.96
C SER A 76 31.49 -3.57 -10.91
N SER A 77 32.30 -2.51 -10.81
CA SER A 77 32.06 -1.39 -9.91
C SER A 77 30.64 -0.88 -10.16
N PRO A 78 29.72 -0.93 -9.19
CA PRO A 78 28.39 -0.35 -9.37
C PRO A 78 28.58 1.12 -9.71
N ALA A 79 27.95 1.55 -10.79
CA ALA A 79 27.90 2.95 -11.16
C ALA A 79 27.42 3.73 -9.92
N THR A 80 28.19 4.74 -9.52
CA THR A 80 27.74 5.66 -8.47
C THR A 80 26.36 6.19 -8.88
N PRO A 81 25.31 6.00 -8.06
CA PRO A 81 23.99 6.52 -8.40
C PRO A 81 24.12 8.01 -8.64
N GLU A 82 23.71 8.46 -9.83
CA GLU A 82 23.66 9.89 -10.12
C GLU A 82 22.78 10.56 -9.06
N PRO A 83 23.19 11.72 -8.50
CA PRO A 83 22.38 12.44 -7.54
C PRO A 83 20.99 12.67 -8.14
N THR A 84 19.96 12.30 -7.40
CA THR A 84 18.55 12.57 -7.72
C THR A 84 18.46 14.01 -8.19
N ALA A 85 18.18 14.21 -9.48
CA ALA A 85 18.22 15.53 -10.10
C ALA A 85 17.39 16.49 -9.25
N GLU A 86 17.97 17.63 -8.91
CA GLU A 86 17.27 18.67 -8.14
C GLU A 86 15.99 19.03 -8.89
N LEU A 87 14.84 18.88 -8.22
CA LEU A 87 13.53 19.18 -8.82
C LEU A 87 13.48 20.66 -9.20
N SER A 88 13.05 20.97 -10.42
CA SER A 88 13.03 22.34 -10.96
C SER A 88 12.05 23.28 -10.24
N GLY A 89 11.16 22.74 -9.42
CA GLY A 89 10.02 23.45 -8.83
C GLY A 89 8.84 23.64 -9.79
N ALA A 90 8.97 23.28 -11.06
CA ALA A 90 7.84 23.21 -11.98
C ALA A 90 6.89 22.08 -11.54
N THR A 91 5.58 22.35 -11.58
CA THR A 91 4.56 21.34 -11.25
C THR A 91 3.48 21.30 -12.33
N GLY A 92 2.91 20.11 -12.54
CA GLY A 92 1.78 19.90 -13.45
C GLY A 92 0.67 19.10 -12.78
N PRO A 93 -0.48 18.90 -13.46
CA PRO A 93 -1.59 18.12 -12.94
C PRO A 93 -1.19 16.67 -12.63
N LEU A 94 -1.68 16.16 -11.51
CA LEU A 94 -1.43 14.77 -11.11
C LEU A 94 -1.96 13.78 -12.15
N THR A 95 -1.13 12.81 -12.53
CA THR A 95 -1.51 11.65 -13.34
C THR A 95 -1.21 10.37 -12.57
N GLY A 96 -1.93 9.28 -12.84
CA GLY A 96 -1.71 8.01 -12.15
C GLY A 96 -0.29 7.49 -12.36
N ARG A 97 0.25 7.64 -13.57
CA ARG A 97 1.64 7.28 -13.87
C ARG A 97 2.65 8.19 -13.18
N GLY A 98 2.36 9.49 -13.09
CA GLY A 98 3.19 10.43 -12.34
C GLY A 98 3.27 10.09 -10.85
N VAL A 99 2.16 9.63 -10.24
CA VAL A 99 2.17 9.15 -8.84
C VAL A 99 3.04 7.91 -8.69
N VAL A 100 2.98 6.97 -9.66
CA VAL A 100 3.85 5.79 -9.67
C VAL A 100 5.32 6.20 -9.76
N ALA A 101 5.67 7.10 -10.70
CA ALA A 101 7.04 7.58 -10.84
C ALA A 101 7.55 8.27 -9.57
N ALA A 102 6.74 9.16 -8.96
CA ALA A 102 7.09 9.81 -7.69
C ALA A 102 7.27 8.80 -6.54
N LEU A 103 6.46 7.73 -6.50
CA LEU A 103 6.60 6.67 -5.51
C LEU A 103 7.87 5.86 -5.73
N VAL A 104 8.18 5.48 -6.98
CA VAL A 104 9.40 4.76 -7.35
C VAL A 104 10.62 5.57 -6.95
N ALA A 105 10.67 6.86 -7.30
CA ALA A 105 11.77 7.74 -6.94
C ALA A 105 11.96 7.84 -5.41
N GLY A 106 10.87 7.99 -4.66
CA GLY A 106 10.94 8.02 -3.20
C GLY A 106 11.46 6.71 -2.61
N VAL A 107 11.02 5.56 -3.14
CA VAL A 107 11.46 4.24 -2.68
C VAL A 107 12.92 3.96 -3.06
N ASP A 108 13.33 4.31 -4.27
CA ASP A 108 14.71 4.19 -4.75
C ASP A 108 15.68 4.97 -3.83
N GLU A 109 15.32 6.20 -3.47
CA GLU A 109 16.13 7.05 -2.58
C GLU A 109 16.31 6.43 -1.17
N VAL A 110 15.24 5.90 -0.55
CA VAL A 110 15.31 5.33 0.81
C VAL A 110 15.89 3.91 0.87
N THR A 111 16.02 3.27 -0.29
CA THR A 111 16.66 1.95 -0.44
C THR A 111 18.08 2.04 -0.98
N GLY A 112 18.52 3.24 -1.41
CA GLY A 112 19.84 3.43 -2.01
C GLY A 112 19.99 2.78 -3.39
N GLY A 113 18.87 2.50 -4.08
CA GLY A 113 18.86 1.82 -5.37
C GLY A 113 19.00 0.30 -5.32
N ASP A 114 18.94 -0.32 -4.13
CA ASP A 114 19.10 -1.77 -3.95
C ASP A 114 17.87 -2.59 -4.40
N GLY A 115 16.84 -1.94 -4.96
CA GLY A 115 15.59 -2.56 -5.40
C GLY A 115 15.44 -2.66 -6.91
N ARG A 116 14.56 -3.55 -7.36
CA ARG A 116 14.05 -3.61 -8.73
C ARG A 116 12.53 -3.61 -8.73
N PHE A 117 11.96 -3.08 -9.81
CA PHE A 117 10.53 -2.90 -9.98
C PHE A 117 10.05 -3.74 -11.16
N ALA A 118 9.21 -4.76 -10.90
CA ALA A 118 8.83 -5.73 -11.94
C ALA A 118 7.53 -5.37 -12.66
N ALA A 119 6.55 -4.82 -11.94
CA ALA A 119 5.25 -4.45 -12.50
C ALA A 119 4.70 -3.19 -11.83
N PHE A 120 3.91 -2.40 -12.56
CA PHE A 120 3.35 -1.13 -12.09
C PHE A 120 1.82 -1.12 -12.24
N GLY A 121 1.16 -0.63 -11.19
CA GLY A 121 -0.29 -0.42 -11.04
C GLY A 121 -0.58 0.91 -10.31
N GLY A 122 -1.86 1.26 -10.06
CA GLY A 122 -2.33 2.64 -9.88
C GLY A 122 -3.57 3.16 -10.65
N SER A 123 -3.97 4.39 -10.38
CA SER A 123 -5.04 5.09 -11.11
C SER A 123 -4.94 6.60 -10.84
N ALA A 124 -5.47 7.42 -11.74
CA ALA A 124 -5.53 8.89 -11.59
C ALA A 124 -6.90 9.37 -11.11
N GLY A 125 -7.73 8.48 -10.58
CA GLY A 125 -9.12 8.79 -10.20
C GLY A 125 -9.22 9.76 -9.03
N ALA A 126 -10.41 9.86 -8.44
CA ALA A 126 -10.66 10.70 -7.26
C ALA A 126 -9.75 10.33 -6.06
N GLU A 127 -9.29 9.08 -6.01
CA GLU A 127 -8.26 8.60 -5.08
C GLU A 127 -7.11 8.02 -5.90
N PRO A 128 -6.10 8.83 -6.26
CA PRO A 128 -4.98 8.31 -7.02
C PRO A 128 -4.28 7.18 -6.28
N MET A 129 -4.08 6.07 -6.97
CA MET A 129 -3.36 4.92 -6.45
C MET A 129 -2.07 4.75 -7.23
N ALA A 130 -1.07 4.18 -6.58
CA ALA A 130 0.12 3.65 -7.22
C ALA A 130 0.50 2.35 -6.54
N GLU A 131 0.97 1.37 -7.30
CA GLU A 131 1.48 0.13 -6.76
C GLU A 131 2.59 -0.41 -7.65
N PHE A 132 3.52 -1.16 -7.06
CA PHE A 132 4.47 -1.95 -7.82
C PHE A 132 4.93 -3.16 -7.04
N LEU A 133 5.47 -4.13 -7.80
CA LEU A 133 6.16 -5.28 -7.25
C LEU A 133 7.63 -4.92 -7.06
N PHE A 134 8.08 -5.02 -5.82
CA PHE A 134 9.43 -4.72 -5.39
C PHE A 134 10.19 -6.03 -5.15
N THR A 135 11.38 -6.11 -5.71
CA THR A 135 12.32 -7.20 -5.49
C THR A 135 13.66 -6.66 -5.05
N ASP A 136 14.27 -7.32 -4.10
CA ASP A 136 15.68 -7.20 -3.70
C ASP A 136 16.34 -8.58 -3.88
N ASP A 137 17.53 -8.78 -3.31
CA ASP A 137 18.22 -10.09 -3.32
C ASP A 137 17.45 -11.20 -2.55
N ALA A 138 16.35 -10.86 -1.86
CA ALA A 138 15.49 -11.81 -1.19
C ALA A 138 14.27 -12.14 -2.07
N ASP A 139 14.33 -13.21 -2.85
CA ASP A 139 13.13 -13.83 -3.44
C ASP A 139 12.09 -14.15 -2.33
N PRO A 140 10.75 -14.03 -2.53
CA PRO A 140 9.97 -13.56 -3.71
C PRO A 140 9.60 -12.06 -3.67
N GLU A 141 8.90 -11.54 -4.68
CA GLU A 141 8.48 -10.12 -4.77
C GLU A 141 7.50 -9.70 -3.65
N GLY A 142 7.59 -8.44 -3.21
CA GLY A 142 6.64 -7.83 -2.28
C GLY A 142 5.88 -6.67 -2.91
N LEU A 143 4.63 -6.44 -2.50
CA LEU A 143 3.83 -5.32 -3.02
C LEU A 143 4.11 -4.04 -2.24
N VAL A 144 4.44 -2.96 -2.96
CA VAL A 144 4.41 -1.60 -2.42
C VAL A 144 3.21 -0.89 -3.02
N GLN A 145 2.36 -0.30 -2.18
CA GLN A 145 1.13 0.35 -2.60
C GLN A 145 0.89 1.66 -1.86
N LEU A 146 0.62 2.70 -2.62
CA LEU A 146 0.29 4.04 -2.19
C LEU A 146 -1.15 4.39 -2.59
N ASN A 147 -1.86 5.05 -1.68
CA ASN A 147 -3.17 5.61 -1.94
C ASN A 147 -3.18 7.08 -1.48
N LEU A 148 -3.41 8.00 -2.43
CA LEU A 148 -3.65 9.42 -2.18
C LEU A 148 -5.15 9.63 -2.08
N GLN A 149 -5.62 9.98 -0.89
CA GLN A 149 -7.02 10.22 -0.62
C GLN A 149 -7.25 11.71 -0.32
N PRO A 150 -8.33 12.30 -0.85
CA PRO A 150 -8.75 13.61 -0.40
C PRO A 150 -9.16 13.51 1.07
N LEU A 151 -8.63 14.40 1.90
CA LEU A 151 -9.17 14.60 3.23
C LEU A 151 -10.36 15.56 3.08
N GLU A 152 -11.58 15.02 3.14
CA GLU A 152 -12.78 15.86 3.10
C GLU A 152 -12.72 16.94 4.19
N HIS A 153 -13.06 18.17 3.80
CA HIS A 153 -13.11 19.28 4.73
C HIS A 153 -14.15 19.01 5.84
N GLU A 154 -13.84 19.50 7.04
CA GLU A 154 -14.71 19.45 8.20
C GLU A 154 -16.11 20.01 7.86
N GLY A 155 -17.10 19.13 7.73
CA GLY A 155 -18.45 19.51 7.33
C GLY A 155 -19.33 18.35 6.88
N SER A 156 -18.73 17.29 6.35
CA SER A 156 -19.41 15.99 6.22
C SER A 156 -19.63 15.42 7.63
N LEU A 157 -20.90 15.36 8.07
CA LEU A 157 -21.29 14.79 9.36
C LEU A 157 -20.99 13.28 9.47
N ASP A 158 -20.65 12.67 8.33
CA ASP A 158 -20.16 11.30 8.22
C ASP A 158 -18.63 11.41 8.17
N THR A 159 -17.99 11.62 9.33
CA THR A 159 -16.53 11.74 9.41
C THR A 159 -15.92 10.54 8.72
N GLY A 160 -15.30 10.76 7.54
CA GLY A 160 -14.66 9.72 6.75
C GLY A 160 -13.66 8.89 7.57
N PRO A 161 -13.04 7.86 6.97
CA PRO A 161 -12.33 6.79 7.68
C PRO A 161 -11.18 7.24 8.63
N VAL A 162 -10.78 8.52 8.61
CA VAL A 162 -9.69 9.08 9.42
C VAL A 162 -10.15 9.71 10.73
N GLY A 163 -11.42 10.11 10.86
CA GLY A 163 -11.94 10.82 12.04
C GLY A 163 -11.38 12.25 12.24
N ARG A 164 -11.63 12.82 13.43
CA ARG A 164 -11.11 14.14 13.86
C ARG A 164 -9.87 13.97 14.76
N PRO A 165 -8.92 14.93 14.77
CA PRO A 165 -7.83 14.91 15.72
C PRO A 165 -8.32 14.99 17.18
N PRO A 166 -7.56 14.45 18.15
CA PRO A 166 -6.27 13.77 17.96
C PRO A 166 -6.47 12.39 17.33
N TYR A 167 -5.65 12.08 16.31
CA TYR A 167 -5.66 10.78 15.66
C TYR A 167 -5.13 9.70 16.61
N ARG A 168 -5.66 8.47 16.48
CA ARG A 168 -5.35 7.38 17.41
C ARG A 168 -5.05 6.10 16.65
N CYS A 169 -4.33 5.21 17.31
CA CYS A 169 -4.16 3.84 16.87
C CYS A 169 -5.46 3.06 17.05
N GLU A 170 -5.79 2.23 16.07
CA GLU A 170 -6.91 1.30 16.15
C GLU A 170 -6.42 -0.09 16.59
N SER A 171 -7.34 -0.95 17.06
CA SER A 171 -6.97 -2.27 17.60
C SER A 171 -6.31 -3.21 16.59
N TYR A 172 -6.50 -2.98 15.29
CA TYR A 172 -5.83 -3.74 14.23
C TYR A 172 -4.43 -3.24 13.88
N MET A 173 -4.05 -2.05 14.37
CA MET A 173 -2.77 -1.41 14.05
C MET A 173 -1.70 -1.88 15.02
N GLY A 174 -1.07 -3.02 14.71
CA GLY A 174 0.02 -3.56 15.51
C GLY A 174 1.20 -2.58 15.57
N GLN A 175 1.83 -2.44 16.75
CA GLN A 175 3.00 -1.57 16.95
C GLN A 175 2.78 -0.12 16.50
N CYS A 176 1.53 0.36 16.60
CA CYS A 176 1.17 1.66 16.08
C CYS A 176 1.81 2.82 16.86
N GLN A 177 2.29 3.81 16.12
CA GLN A 177 2.78 5.08 16.63
C GLN A 177 2.09 6.23 15.88
N VAL A 178 1.84 7.31 16.61
CA VAL A 178 1.28 8.56 16.06
C VAL A 178 2.22 9.68 16.47
N THR A 179 2.66 10.48 15.50
CA THR A 179 3.60 11.58 15.69
C THR A 179 3.11 12.80 14.94
N GLU A 180 3.11 13.95 15.62
CA GLU A 180 2.87 15.25 14.98
C GLU A 180 4.20 15.75 14.41
N LEU A 181 4.20 16.13 13.13
CA LEU A 181 5.36 16.66 12.43
C LEU A 181 5.48 18.18 12.66
N ALA A 182 6.63 18.75 12.34
CA ALA A 182 6.90 20.17 12.58
C ALA A 182 5.99 21.13 11.78
N ASP A 183 5.43 20.67 10.66
CA ASP A 183 4.46 21.38 9.83
C ASP A 183 3.01 21.21 10.31
N GLY A 184 2.78 20.46 11.39
CA GLY A 184 1.45 20.17 11.94
C GLY A 184 0.73 18.99 11.27
N ALA A 185 1.33 18.35 10.26
CA ALA A 185 0.81 17.09 9.73
C ALA A 185 0.95 15.98 10.77
N THR A 186 0.11 14.95 10.68
CA THR A 186 0.21 13.76 11.53
C THR A 186 0.75 12.59 10.74
N LEU A 187 1.85 11.99 11.21
CA LEU A 187 2.36 10.72 10.73
C LEU A 187 1.87 9.60 11.66
N ARG A 188 1.21 8.60 11.08
CA ARG A 188 0.82 7.37 11.77
C ARG A 188 1.53 6.18 11.11
N THR A 189 2.23 5.38 11.89
CA THR A 189 2.94 4.20 11.41
C THR A 189 2.47 2.96 12.14
N TYR A 190 2.33 1.83 11.45
CA TYR A 190 1.87 0.59 12.07
C TYR A 190 2.17 -0.65 11.21
N VAL A 191 1.99 -1.83 11.81
CA VAL A 191 2.00 -3.14 11.15
C VAL A 191 0.58 -3.66 11.08
N ASP A 192 0.12 -3.96 9.87
CA ASP A 192 -1.16 -4.58 9.59
C ASP A 192 -0.98 -6.07 9.29
N THR A 193 -1.58 -6.92 10.12
CA THR A 193 -1.58 -8.38 9.97
C THR A 193 -2.99 -8.94 9.73
N VAL A 194 -4.01 -8.09 9.59
CA VAL A 194 -5.43 -8.53 9.57
C VAL A 194 -6.18 -8.16 8.29
N SER A 195 -5.77 -7.10 7.59
CA SER A 195 -6.49 -6.64 6.40
C SER A 195 -6.22 -7.49 5.17
N GLY A 196 -5.07 -8.16 5.15
CA GLY A 196 -4.66 -8.99 4.04
C GLY A 196 -5.28 -10.38 4.03
N SER A 197 -4.64 -11.21 3.24
CA SER A 197 -5.23 -12.37 2.65
C SER A 197 -4.21 -13.50 2.86
N GLY A 198 -4.48 -14.43 3.77
CA GLY A 198 -3.68 -15.65 3.97
C GLY A 198 -2.76 -15.65 5.21
N PRO A 199 -2.34 -16.85 5.66
CA PRO A 199 -1.36 -17.02 6.74
C PRO A 199 -0.02 -16.35 6.39
N GLY A 200 0.56 -15.62 7.33
CA GLY A 200 1.86 -14.96 7.13
C GLY A 200 1.80 -13.60 6.43
N TYR A 201 0.61 -13.14 6.02
CA TYR A 201 0.44 -11.77 5.53
C TYR A 201 0.87 -10.77 6.60
N ARG A 202 1.74 -9.85 6.19
CA ARG A 202 2.15 -8.70 6.99
C ARG A 202 2.35 -7.52 6.05
N ARG A 203 1.84 -6.36 6.47
CA ARG A 203 2.05 -5.09 5.77
C ARG A 203 2.56 -4.04 6.74
N ASN A 204 3.72 -3.47 6.45
CA ASN A 204 4.17 -2.26 7.11
C ASN A 204 3.44 -1.07 6.47
N VAL A 205 3.01 -0.10 7.28
CA VAL A 205 2.24 1.06 6.81
C VAL A 205 2.79 2.35 7.42
N ALA A 206 2.91 3.38 6.58
CA ALA A 206 3.03 4.77 6.98
C ALA A 206 1.88 5.57 6.37
N GLU A 207 1.23 6.37 7.19
CA GLU A 207 0.08 7.18 6.83
C GLU A 207 0.36 8.63 7.22
N LEU A 208 0.39 9.52 6.23
CA LEU A 208 0.48 10.95 6.44
C LEU A 208 -0.92 11.56 6.34
N ILE A 209 -1.29 12.38 7.34
CA ILE A 209 -2.54 13.12 7.36
C ILE A 209 -2.20 14.61 7.47
N ASP A 210 -2.38 15.32 6.37
CA ASP A 210 -2.15 16.75 6.27
C ASP A 210 -3.49 17.48 6.04
N ARG A 211 -4.02 18.08 7.11
CA ARG A 211 -5.27 18.84 7.04
C ARG A 211 -5.13 20.14 6.26
N ALA A 212 -3.96 20.79 6.31
CA ALA A 212 -3.72 22.05 5.63
C ALA A 212 -3.70 21.82 4.11
N ALA A 213 -3.10 20.72 3.66
CA ALA A 213 -3.12 20.31 2.26
C ALA A 213 -4.41 19.58 1.82
N GLY A 214 -5.28 19.20 2.77
CA GLY A 214 -6.47 18.39 2.50
C GLY A 214 -6.10 17.01 1.93
N LEU A 215 -5.00 16.43 2.42
CA LEU A 215 -4.38 15.22 1.90
C LEU A 215 -4.31 14.13 2.98
N ARG A 216 -4.68 12.91 2.61
CA ARG A 216 -4.31 11.70 3.33
C ARG A 216 -3.53 10.81 2.37
N LEU A 217 -2.34 10.40 2.77
CA LEU A 217 -1.49 9.50 2.01
C LEU A 217 -1.26 8.24 2.82
N VAL A 218 -1.64 7.08 2.27
CA VAL A 218 -1.41 5.77 2.90
C VAL A 218 -0.45 4.99 2.02
N LEU A 219 0.77 4.77 2.49
CA LEU A 219 1.76 3.93 1.84
C LEU A 219 1.96 2.66 2.66
N GLY A 220 1.96 1.51 2.00
CA GLY A 220 2.38 0.29 2.67
C GLY A 220 3.14 -0.68 1.78
N ALA A 221 3.94 -1.51 2.44
CA ALA A 221 4.71 -2.58 1.85
C ALA A 221 4.24 -3.91 2.45
N ALA A 222 3.85 -4.87 1.62
CA ALA A 222 3.32 -6.17 2.03
C ALA A 222 4.29 -7.30 1.69
N THR A 223 4.21 -8.39 2.47
CA THR A 223 5.00 -9.62 2.26
C THR A 223 4.60 -10.42 1.01
N THR A 224 3.51 -10.07 0.34
CA THR A 224 2.99 -10.78 -0.84
C THR A 224 2.78 -9.80 -2.00
N ALA A 225 2.89 -10.31 -3.22
CA ALA A 225 2.78 -9.53 -4.44
C ALA A 225 1.31 -9.24 -4.82
N ARG A 226 0.40 -10.22 -4.76
CA ARG A 226 -0.94 -10.08 -5.37
C ARG A 226 -2.08 -10.79 -4.63
N THR A 227 -1.93 -11.98 -4.04
CA THR A 227 -3.07 -12.76 -3.47
C THR A 227 -2.75 -13.70 -2.29
N GLU A 228 -3.78 -14.39 -1.77
CA GLU A 228 -3.74 -15.36 -0.64
C GLU A 228 -2.81 -16.56 -0.88
N ASP A 229 -2.49 -16.83 -2.15
CA ASP A 229 -1.82 -18.05 -2.60
C ASP A 229 -0.36 -17.81 -3.06
N ASP A 230 0.13 -16.57 -2.98
CA ASP A 230 1.50 -16.23 -3.41
C ASP A 230 2.54 -16.68 -2.38
N VAL A 231 3.77 -16.89 -2.86
CA VAL A 231 4.92 -17.11 -1.97
C VAL A 231 5.10 -15.88 -1.09
N VAL A 232 5.02 -16.09 0.23
CA VAL A 232 5.07 -15.02 1.22
C VAL A 232 6.52 -14.76 1.61
N ARG A 233 6.99 -13.53 1.41
CA ARG A 233 8.28 -13.06 1.96
C ARG A 233 8.26 -13.17 3.48
N SER A 234 9.40 -13.48 4.09
CA SER A 234 9.52 -13.49 5.56
C SER A 234 9.30 -12.11 6.20
N ALA A 235 9.52 -11.03 5.44
CA ALA A 235 9.31 -9.65 5.86
C ALA A 235 8.87 -8.76 4.68
N PRO A 236 8.09 -7.69 4.94
CA PRO A 236 7.79 -6.68 3.94
C PRO A 236 9.07 -6.11 3.31
N PRO A 237 9.04 -5.72 2.02
CA PRO A 237 10.22 -5.21 1.33
C PRO A 237 10.74 -3.86 1.86
N LEU A 238 9.91 -3.10 2.59
CA LEU A 238 10.28 -1.81 3.17
C LEU A 238 9.99 -1.79 4.67
N THR A 239 10.91 -1.21 5.44
CA THR A 239 10.71 -0.97 6.88
C THR A 239 9.74 0.18 7.12
N VAL A 240 9.18 0.27 8.33
CA VAL A 240 8.30 1.37 8.71
C VAL A 240 8.99 2.73 8.57
N GLU A 241 10.28 2.79 8.90
CA GLU A 241 11.11 3.99 8.83
C GLU A 241 11.34 4.44 7.39
N GLN A 242 11.56 3.50 6.47
CA GLN A 242 11.66 3.80 5.04
C GLN A 242 10.34 4.34 4.50
N LEU A 243 9.21 3.69 4.84
CA LEU A 243 7.89 4.17 4.45
C LEU A 243 7.61 5.58 4.99
N ALA A 244 7.95 5.85 6.25
CA ALA A 244 7.83 7.17 6.87
C ALA A 244 8.61 8.25 6.10
N GLN A 245 9.85 7.94 5.69
CA GLN A 245 10.66 8.85 4.88
C GLN A 245 10.06 9.12 3.50
N VAL A 246 9.40 8.15 2.87
CA VAL A 246 8.74 8.35 1.56
C VAL A 246 7.48 9.20 1.71
N VAL A 247 6.61 8.90 2.68
CA VAL A 247 5.34 9.63 2.83
C VAL A 247 5.54 11.08 3.27
N THR A 248 6.65 11.40 3.95
CA THR A 248 6.95 12.75 4.43
C THR A 248 7.68 13.63 3.41
N ARG A 249 7.80 13.18 2.15
CA ARG A 249 8.42 13.98 1.10
C ARG A 249 7.53 15.18 0.72
N PRO A 250 8.12 16.36 0.47
CA PRO A 250 7.37 17.60 0.28
C PRO A 250 6.67 17.71 -1.08
N TRP A 251 6.91 16.78 -2.01
CA TRP A 251 6.30 16.80 -3.34
C TRP A 251 4.89 16.21 -3.39
N TRP A 252 4.42 15.56 -2.31
CA TRP A 252 3.08 15.00 -2.28
C TRP A 252 2.03 16.11 -2.23
N SER A 253 1.12 16.09 -3.20
CA SER A 253 0.03 17.05 -3.31
C SER A 253 -1.22 16.34 -3.83
N ARG A 254 -2.38 16.92 -3.51
CA ARG A 254 -3.69 16.41 -3.93
C ARG A 254 -3.94 16.58 -5.42
N THR A 255 -3.30 17.57 -6.05
CA THR A 255 -3.68 18.03 -7.40
C THR A 255 -2.52 18.14 -8.36
N THR A 256 -1.29 18.20 -7.85
CA THR A 256 -0.10 18.45 -8.67
C THR A 256 1.06 17.55 -8.27
N LEU A 257 2.01 17.37 -9.18
CA LEU A 257 3.30 16.75 -8.92
C LEU A 257 4.41 17.54 -9.64
N PRO A 258 5.67 17.43 -9.18
CA PRO A 258 6.83 17.88 -9.93
C PRO A 258 6.80 17.39 -11.39
N GLN A 259 7.15 18.28 -12.33
CA GLN A 259 7.10 17.99 -13.76
C GLN A 259 7.97 16.78 -14.12
N GLU A 260 9.10 16.60 -13.45
CA GLU A 260 10.03 15.48 -13.64
C GLU A 260 9.36 14.13 -13.42
N TYR A 261 8.48 14.02 -12.42
CA TYR A 261 7.75 12.77 -12.17
C TYR A 261 6.63 12.56 -13.17
N LEU A 262 6.05 13.63 -13.73
CA LEU A 262 5.08 13.52 -14.81
C LEU A 262 5.75 13.01 -16.09
N ASP A 263 6.90 13.58 -16.44
CA ASP A 263 7.71 13.19 -17.60
C ASP A 263 8.19 11.74 -17.47
N GLN A 264 8.75 11.36 -16.30
CA GLN A 264 9.11 9.96 -16.00
C GLN A 264 7.89 9.03 -16.07
N GLY A 265 6.74 9.48 -15.59
CA GLY A 265 5.48 8.73 -15.68
C GLY A 265 5.05 8.43 -17.11
N ASP A 266 5.32 9.34 -18.05
CA ASP A 266 5.00 9.15 -19.47
C ASP A 266 5.91 8.09 -20.12
N GLU A 267 7.12 7.89 -19.59
CA GLU A 267 8.07 6.86 -20.02
C GLU A 267 7.79 5.47 -19.42
N LEU A 268 6.99 5.38 -18.36
CA LEU A 268 6.65 4.10 -17.74
C LEU A 268 5.88 3.19 -18.72
N PRO A 269 6.18 1.88 -18.75
CA PRO A 269 5.51 0.94 -19.62
C PRO A 269 4.00 0.89 -19.34
N THR A 270 3.23 0.42 -20.33
CA THR A 270 1.78 0.45 -20.26
C THR A 270 1.25 -0.27 -19.04
N PHE A 271 0.57 0.53 -18.26
CA PHE A 271 -0.08 0.23 -17.01
C PHE A 271 -1.10 -0.92 -17.08
N ARG A 272 -1.02 -1.89 -16.17
CA ARG A 272 -2.10 -2.87 -15.91
C ARG A 272 -2.41 -2.84 -14.41
N SER A 273 -3.69 -2.75 -14.05
CA SER A 273 -4.07 -2.90 -12.64
C SER A 273 -3.64 -4.29 -12.18
N LEU A 274 -2.85 -4.37 -11.11
CA LEU A 274 -2.46 -5.66 -10.53
C LEU A 274 -3.64 -6.33 -9.80
N CYS A 275 -4.77 -5.61 -9.66
CA CYS A 275 -5.93 -5.99 -8.87
C CYS A 275 -7.28 -5.96 -9.63
N ALA A 276 -7.32 -5.62 -10.93
CA ALA A 276 -8.57 -5.63 -11.69
C ALA A 276 -8.69 -6.94 -12.49
N PRO A 277 -9.76 -7.75 -12.27
CA PRO A 277 -10.09 -8.79 -13.23
C PRO A 277 -10.53 -8.11 -14.53
N ASP A 278 -9.86 -8.43 -15.63
CA ASP A 278 -10.31 -7.98 -16.95
C ASP A 278 -11.76 -8.44 -17.17
N VAL A 279 -12.67 -7.47 -17.20
CA VAL A 279 -13.97 -7.64 -17.81
C VAL A 279 -13.71 -7.61 -19.31
N LEU A 280 -13.46 -8.80 -19.89
CA LEU A 280 -14.17 -9.41 -21.01
C LEU A 280 -13.37 -10.63 -21.53
N ASP A 281 -13.92 -11.82 -21.25
CA ASP A 281 -13.87 -13.03 -22.09
C ASP A 281 -12.69 -14.02 -22.10
N THR A 282 -11.77 -14.04 -21.13
CA THR A 282 -10.92 -15.25 -20.95
C THR A 282 -10.68 -15.59 -19.50
N GLU A 283 -10.90 -16.86 -19.15
CA GLU A 283 -10.63 -17.53 -17.87
C GLU A 283 -9.13 -17.56 -17.51
N ALA A 284 -8.48 -16.41 -17.41
CA ALA A 284 -7.15 -16.31 -16.83
C ALA A 284 -7.32 -15.95 -15.34
N PRO A 285 -6.93 -16.82 -14.39
CA PRO A 285 -6.85 -16.45 -12.98
C PRO A 285 -5.80 -15.33 -12.81
N CYS A 286 -5.97 -14.53 -11.75
CA CYS A 286 -5.02 -13.50 -11.33
C CYS A 286 -3.58 -14.04 -11.44
N VAL A 287 -2.75 -13.39 -12.24
CA VAL A 287 -1.29 -13.63 -12.29
C VAL A 287 -0.64 -12.54 -11.49
#